data_AF-A0A4U1CMI9-F1
#
_entry.id   AF-A0A4U1CMI9-F1
#
_cell.length_a   1.000
_cell.length_b   1.000
_cell.length_c   1.000
_cell.angle_alpha   90.00
_cell.angle_beta   90.00
_cell.angle_gamma   90.00
#
_symmetry.space_group_name_H-M   'P 1'
#
loop_
_entity.id
_entity.type
_entity.pdbx_description
1 polymer ?
#
loop_
_entity_poly.entity_id
_entity_poly.type
_entity_poly.pdbx_seq_one_letter_code
_entity_poly.pdbx_strand_id
1 'polypeptide(L)'
;MMNAAPEECLYITLDDIYFSGNTLLATAEWFRQLGGKYLFIDEVHKYNGWVREVKNIYDFYKDLHLIVTGSSIIELLGLEVDLSRRARQYELNGMSFREYLEYKEDKEGYFIQLSRVVNLTV
;
A
#
# COMPACT_ATOMS: atom_id res chain seq x y z
N MET A 1 -9.42 1.01 13.68
CA MET A 1 -8.43 2.02 14.07
C MET A 1 -7.07 1.35 13.97
N MET A 2 -6.18 1.78 13.07
CA MET A 2 -4.77 1.40 13.15
C MET A 2 -4.14 2.27 14.24
N ASN A 3 -4.05 1.76 15.45
CA ASN A 3 -3.20 2.35 16.49
C ASN A 3 -1.84 1.69 16.39
N ALA A 4 -1.08 2.06 15.36
CA ALA A 4 0.29 1.62 15.16
C ALA A 4 1.23 2.72 15.67
N ALA A 5 2.25 2.36 16.45
CA ALA A 5 3.30 3.32 16.76
C ALA A 5 4.06 3.67 15.46
N PRO A 6 4.56 4.91 15.29
CA PRO A 6 5.32 5.28 14.09
C PRO A 6 6.49 4.34 13.79
N GLU A 7 7.09 3.77 14.84
CA GLU A 7 8.20 2.81 14.78
C GLU A 7 7.79 1.45 14.20
N GLU A 8 6.50 1.10 14.25
CA GLU A 8 5.95 -0.14 13.71
C GLU A 8 5.55 -0.01 12.23
N CYS A 9 5.72 1.17 11.64
CA CYS A 9 5.30 1.52 10.29
C CYS A 9 6.50 1.86 9.41
N LEU A 10 6.51 1.33 8.20
CA LEU A 10 7.48 1.69 7.16
C LEU A 10 6.74 2.07 5.88
N TYR A 11 7.09 3.24 5.34
CA TYR A 11 6.68 3.68 4.02
C TYR A 11 7.87 3.59 3.06
N ILE A 12 7.67 2.96 1.92
CA ILE A 12 8.66 2.85 0.84
C ILE A 12 7.97 3.11 -0.51
N THR A 13 8.71 3.65 -1.46
CA THR A 13 8.29 3.74 -2.87
C THR A 13 9.17 2.82 -3.71
N LEU A 14 8.56 2.01 -4.57
CA LEU A 14 9.27 1.09 -5.47
C LEU A 14 9.86 1.78 -6.70
N ASP A 15 9.65 3.09 -6.86
CA ASP A 15 10.34 3.92 -7.86
C ASP A 15 11.72 4.39 -7.38
N ASP A 16 12.11 4.08 -6.14
CA ASP A 16 13.41 4.45 -5.58
C ASP A 16 14.57 3.62 -6.19
N ILE A 17 15.70 4.29 -6.48
CA ILE A 17 16.93 3.66 -6.98
C ILE A 17 17.48 2.57 -6.05
N TYR A 18 17.14 2.60 -4.76
CA TYR A 18 17.46 1.56 -3.80
C TYR A 18 17.08 0.16 -4.30
N PHE A 19 15.95 0.05 -5.00
CA PHE A 19 15.43 -1.22 -5.54
C PHE A 19 16.12 -1.67 -6.84
N SER A 20 17.12 -0.94 -7.34
CA SER A 20 17.97 -1.42 -8.45
C SER A 20 18.96 -2.50 -7.99
N GLY A 21 19.25 -2.57 -6.69
CA GLY A 21 20.19 -3.52 -6.09
C GLY A 21 19.65 -4.29 -4.90
N ASN A 22 18.49 -3.88 -4.34
CA ASN A 22 17.85 -4.54 -3.21
C ASN A 22 16.47 -5.01 -3.60
N THR A 23 16.03 -6.15 -3.04
CA THR A 23 14.69 -6.68 -3.33
C THR A 23 13.68 -6.19 -2.31
N LEU A 24 12.41 -6.11 -2.71
CA LEU A 24 11.31 -5.80 -1.81
C LEU A 24 11.19 -6.84 -0.69
N LEU A 25 11.35 -8.12 -1.01
CA LEU A 25 11.31 -9.23 -0.05
C LEU A 25 12.39 -9.09 1.03
N ALA A 26 13.64 -8.78 0.65
CA ALA A 26 14.72 -8.57 1.61
C ALA A 26 14.44 -7.36 2.52
N THR A 27 13.90 -6.28 1.94
CA THR A 27 13.52 -5.07 2.69
C THR A 27 12.41 -5.35 3.70
N ALA A 28 11.39 -6.12 3.30
CA ALA A 28 10.29 -6.51 4.16
C ALA A 28 10.74 -7.44 5.30
N GLU A 29 11.61 -8.42 5.03
CA GLU A 29 12.18 -9.29 6.06
C GLU A 29 12.99 -8.48 7.08
N TRP A 30 13.88 -7.60 6.60
CA TRP A 30 14.67 -6.73 7.48
C TRP A 30 13.79 -5.86 8.38
N PHE A 31 12.77 -5.21 7.81
CA PHE A 31 11.85 -4.38 8.59
C PHE A 31 11.06 -5.18 9.63
N ARG A 32 10.58 -6.38 9.25
CA ARG A 32 9.88 -7.29 10.15
C ARG A 32 10.77 -7.74 11.32
N GLN A 33 12.05 -8.03 11.06
CA GLN A 33 13.02 -8.40 12.10
C GLN A 33 13.29 -7.27 13.11
N LEU A 34 13.09 -6.01 12.71
CA LEU A 34 13.14 -4.86 13.61
C LEU A 34 11.85 -4.67 14.43
N GLY A 35 10.87 -5.57 14.30
CA GLY A 35 9.58 -5.49 14.96
C GLY A 35 8.53 -4.69 14.19
N GLY A 36 8.79 -4.36 12.92
CA GLY A 36 7.85 -3.69 12.03
C GLY A 36 6.59 -4.52 11.78
N LYS A 37 5.43 -3.86 11.72
CA LYS A 37 4.12 -4.51 11.56
C LYS A 37 3.32 -4.00 10.37
N TYR A 38 3.57 -2.78 9.92
CA TYR A 38 2.81 -2.15 8.84
C TYR A 38 3.75 -1.68 7.74
N LEU A 39 3.65 -2.29 6.56
CA LEU A 39 4.44 -1.94 5.40
C LEU A 39 3.55 -1.29 4.34
N PHE A 40 3.81 -0.03 4.06
CA PHE A 40 3.15 0.77 3.03
C PHE A 40 4.09 0.88 1.83
N ILE A 41 3.64 0.39 0.68
CA ILE A 41 4.44 0.34 -0.54
C ILE A 41 3.75 1.16 -1.62
N ASP A 42 4.43 2.19 -2.09
CA ASP A 42 3.96 3.03 -3.18
C ASP A 42 4.58 2.64 -4.53
N GLU A 43 3.84 2.97 -5.59
CA GLU A 43 4.20 2.78 -6.99
C GLU A 43 4.70 1.39 -7.35
N VAL A 44 4.00 0.35 -6.87
CA VAL A 44 4.46 -1.04 -7.05
C VAL A 44 4.67 -1.45 -8.51
N HIS A 45 3.90 -0.85 -9.43
CA HIS A 45 3.95 -1.08 -10.87
C HIS A 45 5.30 -0.70 -11.51
N LYS A 46 6.14 0.09 -10.84
CA LYS A 46 7.48 0.48 -11.32
C LYS A 46 8.55 -0.60 -11.11
N TYR A 47 8.31 -1.55 -10.20
CA TYR A 47 9.29 -2.58 -9.85
C TYR A 47 9.01 -3.92 -10.53
N ASN A 48 9.96 -4.40 -11.33
CA ASN A 48 9.80 -5.66 -12.05
C ASN A 48 9.67 -6.84 -11.09
N GLY A 49 8.65 -7.68 -11.29
CA GLY A 49 8.42 -8.85 -10.44
C GLY A 49 7.76 -8.55 -9.09
N TRP A 50 7.28 -7.31 -8.86
CA TRP A 50 6.61 -6.90 -7.62
C TRP A 50 5.50 -7.86 -7.21
N VAL A 51 4.69 -8.36 -8.16
CA VAL A 51 3.59 -9.32 -7.95
C VAL A 51 4.05 -10.53 -7.15
N ARG A 52 5.16 -11.14 -7.56
CA ARG A 52 5.70 -12.35 -6.93
C ARG A 52 6.21 -12.07 -5.52
N GLU A 53 6.91 -10.94 -5.34
CA GLU A 53 7.46 -10.59 -4.04
C GLU A 53 6.38 -10.17 -3.04
N VAL A 54 5.40 -9.37 -3.47
CA VAL A 54 4.22 -9.02 -2.67
C VAL A 54 3.45 -10.27 -2.23
N LYS A 55 3.25 -11.23 -3.13
CA LYS A 55 2.64 -12.53 -2.78
C LYS A 55 3.44 -13.29 -1.74
N ASN A 56 4.75 -13.40 -1.94
CA ASN A 56 5.63 -14.10 -1.00
C ASN A 56 5.59 -13.45 0.38
N ILE A 57 5.65 -12.11 0.45
CA ILE A 57 5.53 -11.36 1.71
C ILE A 57 4.20 -11.67 2.38
N TYR A 58 3.09 -11.58 1.66
CA TYR A 58 1.76 -11.86 2.21
C TYR A 58 1.59 -13.32 2.67
N ASP A 59 2.20 -14.27 1.96
CA ASP A 59 2.09 -15.70 2.28
C ASP A 59 2.99 -16.10 3.46
N PHE A 60 4.21 -15.58 3.52
CA PHE A 60 5.21 -15.95 4.53
C PHE A 60 5.17 -15.09 5.79
N TYR A 61 4.78 -13.82 5.70
CA TYR A 61 4.82 -12.86 6.83
C TYR A 61 3.41 -12.48 7.27
N LYS A 62 2.73 -13.41 7.94
CA LYS A 62 1.34 -13.22 8.44
C LYS A 62 1.23 -12.16 9.53
N ASP A 63 2.34 -11.82 10.17
CA ASP A 63 2.52 -10.76 11.16
C ASP A 63 2.65 -9.36 10.53
N LEU A 64 2.87 -9.28 9.21
CA LEU A 64 3.03 -8.02 8.49
C LEU A 64 1.74 -7.63 7.75
N HIS A 65 1.23 -6.44 8.07
CA HIS A 65 0.14 -5.81 7.35
C HIS A 65 0.69 -5.06 6.15
N LEU A 66 0.28 -5.48 4.96
CA LEU A 66 0.76 -4.95 3.70
C LEU A 66 -0.28 -4.06 3.03
N ILE A 67 0.10 -2.83 2.69
CA ILE A 67 -0.69 -1.89 1.92
C ILE A 67 0.13 -1.52 0.69
N VAL A 68 -0.47 -1.66 -0.50
CA VAL A 68 0.19 -1.36 -1.77
C VAL A 68 -0.61 -0.35 -2.57
N THR A 69 0.07 0.57 -3.26
CA THR A 69 -0.53 1.55 -4.16
C THR A 69 0.16 1.52 -5.53
N GLY A 70 -0.58 1.94 -6.55
CA GLY A 70 -0.07 2.09 -7.90
C GLY A 70 -1.01 2.92 -8.76
N SER A 71 -0.43 3.63 -9.73
CA SER A 71 -1.14 4.55 -10.62
C SER A 71 -2.22 3.90 -11.52
N SER A 72 -2.19 2.58 -11.72
CA SER A 72 -3.15 1.85 -12.54
C SER A 72 -3.59 0.54 -11.89
N ILE A 73 -4.86 0.50 -11.46
CA ILE A 73 -5.48 -0.73 -10.95
C ILE A 73 -5.60 -1.80 -12.03
N ILE A 74 -5.67 -1.41 -13.32
CA ILE A 74 -5.76 -2.31 -14.47
C ILE A 74 -4.43 -3.06 -14.68
N GLU A 75 -3.29 -2.41 -14.47
CA GLU A 75 -1.98 -3.10 -14.45
C GLU A 75 -1.83 -4.01 -13.22
N LEU A 76 -2.38 -3.60 -12.07
CA LEU A 76 -2.48 -4.45 -10.87
C LEU A 76 -3.38 -5.68 -11.06
N LEU A 77 -4.47 -5.55 -11.83
CA LEU A 77 -5.50 -6.59 -12.05
C LEU A 77 -5.18 -7.54 -13.20
N GLY A 78 -4.53 -7.06 -14.25
CA GLY A 78 -4.16 -7.88 -15.41
C GLY A 78 -3.07 -8.91 -15.13
N LEU A 79 -2.35 -8.77 -14.01
CA LEU A 79 -1.10 -9.49 -13.76
C LEU A 79 -1.18 -10.74 -12.88
N GLU A 80 -2.31 -11.11 -12.24
CA GLU A 80 -2.61 -12.49 -11.79
C GLU A 80 -3.88 -12.56 -10.91
N VAL A 81 -4.84 -13.44 -11.29
CA VAL A 81 -6.13 -13.77 -10.62
C VAL A 81 -6.01 -14.20 -9.14
N ASP A 82 -4.80 -14.29 -8.63
CA ASP A 82 -4.49 -14.82 -7.31
C ASP A 82 -4.21 -13.73 -6.27
N LEU A 83 -3.72 -12.55 -6.68
CA LEU A 83 -3.66 -11.38 -5.80
C LEU A 83 -5.06 -10.80 -5.55
N SER A 84 -5.91 -10.76 -6.57
CA SER A 84 -7.26 -10.23 -6.46
C SER A 84 -8.13 -10.96 -5.44
N ARG A 85 -7.84 -12.26 -5.18
CA ARG A 85 -8.51 -13.07 -4.16
C ARG A 85 -7.95 -12.88 -2.74
N ARG A 86 -6.77 -12.27 -2.60
CA ARG A 86 -6.04 -12.11 -1.32
C ARG A 86 -6.01 -10.66 -0.85
N ALA A 87 -6.08 -9.71 -1.78
CA ALA A 87 -6.06 -8.29 -1.51
C ALA A 87 -7.48 -7.71 -1.51
N ARG A 88 -7.79 -6.89 -0.49
CA ARG A 88 -8.92 -5.97 -0.58
C ARG A 88 -8.51 -4.81 -1.46
N GLN A 89 -9.23 -4.62 -2.55
CA GLN A 89 -8.95 -3.56 -3.50
C GLN A 89 -9.82 -2.35 -3.19
N TYR A 90 -9.23 -1.18 -3.34
CA TYR A 90 -9.95 0.07 -3.22
C TYR A 90 -9.46 1.02 -4.30
N GLU A 91 -10.38 1.44 -5.16
CA GLU A 91 -10.11 2.48 -6.15
C GLU A 91 -10.32 3.85 -5.48
N LEU A 92 -9.21 4.58 -5.30
CA LEU A 92 -9.25 5.95 -4.81
C LEU A 92 -9.72 6.86 -5.94
N ASN A 93 -11.00 7.21 -5.91
CA ASN A 93 -11.54 8.24 -6.79
C ASN A 93 -10.93 9.60 -6.45
N GLY A 94 -10.82 10.46 -7.46
CA GLY A 94 -10.48 11.87 -7.24
C GLY A 94 -11.49 12.56 -6.32
N MET A 95 -11.08 13.67 -5.72
CA MET A 95 -11.97 14.48 -4.87
C MET A 95 -13.22 14.89 -5.66
N SER A 96 -14.39 14.70 -5.08
CA SER A 96 -15.60 15.34 -5.57
C SER A 96 -15.43 16.86 -5.53
N PHE A 97 -16.21 17.58 -6.34
CA PHE A 97 -16.11 19.04 -6.39
C PHE A 97 -16.28 19.71 -5.01
N ARG A 98 -17.12 19.11 -4.14
CA ARG A 98 -17.30 19.58 -2.75
C ARG A 98 -16.03 19.39 -1.92
N GLU A 99 -15.46 18.20 -1.95
CA GLU A 99 -14.24 17.87 -1.20
C GLU A 99 -13.06 18.73 -1.66
N TYR A 100 -12.97 18.99 -2.97
CA TYR A 100 -11.99 19.92 -3.53
C TYR A 100 -12.17 21.35 -2.99
N LEU A 101 -13.40 21.86 -2.91
CA LEU A 101 -13.66 23.18 -2.34
C LEU A 101 -13.32 23.25 -0.86
N GLU A 102 -13.66 22.22 -0.08
CA GLU A 102 -13.32 22.13 1.34
C GLU A 102 -11.81 22.09 1.57
N TYR A 103 -11.07 21.30 0.78
CA TYR A 103 -9.61 21.27 0.77
C TYR A 103 -9.01 22.63 0.40
N LYS A 104 -9.54 23.29 -0.63
CA LYS A 104 -9.02 24.58 -1.12
C LYS A 104 -9.25 25.73 -0.14
N GLU A 105 -10.33 25.68 0.64
CA GLU A 105 -10.66 26.69 1.65
C GLU A 105 -9.88 26.51 2.97
N ASP A 106 -8.91 25.59 3.02
CA ASP A 106 -8.09 25.28 4.20
C ASP A 106 -8.93 24.98 5.46
N LYS A 107 -10.13 24.43 5.24
CA LYS A 107 -10.85 23.77 6.32
C LYS A 107 -10.05 22.52 6.60
N GLU A 108 -9.37 22.45 7.74
CA GLU A 108 -8.43 21.38 8.19
C GLU A 108 -8.93 19.92 8.09
N GLY A 109 -10.09 19.66 7.50
CA GLY A 109 -10.85 18.43 7.65
C GLY A 109 -10.73 17.38 6.55
N TYR A 110 -9.98 17.58 5.46
CA TYR A 110 -9.94 16.56 4.39
C TYR A 110 -8.83 15.52 4.59
N PHE A 111 -8.98 14.70 5.62
CA PHE A 111 -8.24 13.45 5.78
C PHE A 111 -9.16 12.27 5.51
N ILE A 112 -8.89 11.53 4.43
CA ILE A 112 -9.54 10.23 4.24
C ILE A 112 -8.86 9.26 5.19
N GLN A 113 -9.53 8.90 6.28
CA GLN A 113 -9.02 7.86 7.15
C GLN A 113 -8.95 6.54 6.37
N LEU A 114 -7.82 5.83 6.51
CA LEU A 114 -7.65 4.49 5.93
C LEU A 114 -8.77 3.52 6.36
N SER A 115 -9.38 3.72 7.53
CA SER A 115 -10.55 2.98 8.00
C SER A 115 -11.77 3.09 7.07
N ARG A 116 -11.95 4.22 6.37
CA ARG A 116 -12.99 4.41 5.35
C ARG A 116 -12.67 3.63 4.07
N VAL A 117 -11.39 3.55 3.72
CA VAL A 117 -10.85 2.86 2.54
C VAL A 117 -10.92 1.33 2.72
N VAL A 118 -10.58 0.82 3.91
CA VAL A 118 -10.47 -0.64 4.18
C VAL A 118 -11.83 -1.31 4.46
N ASN A 119 -12.88 -0.53 4.77
CA ASN A 119 -14.23 -1.03 5.10
C ASN A 119 -15.27 -0.85 3.98
N LEU A 120 -14.92 -0.35 2.80
CA LEU A 120 -15.86 -0.31 1.67
C LEU A 120 -15.84 -1.66 0.94
N THR A 121 -16.70 -2.56 1.43
CA THR A 121 -17.12 -3.76 0.71
C THR A 121 -18.36 -3.37 -0.11
N VAL A 122 -18.30 -3.50 -1.42
CA VAL A 122 -19.49 -3.69 -2.28
C VAL A 122 -19.33 -5.04 -2.96
#